data_AF-A0A7C3PWB8-F1
#
_entry.id   AF-A0A7C3PWB8-F1
#
_cell.length_a   1.000
_cell.length_b   1.000
_cell.length_c   1.000
_cell.angle_alpha   90.00
_cell.angle_beta   90.00
_cell.angle_gamma   90.00
#
_symmetry.space_group_name_H-M   'P 1'
#
loop_
_entity.id
_entity.type
_entity.pdbx_description
1 polymer ?
#
loop_
_entity_poly.entity_id
_entity_poly.type
_entity_poly.pdbx_seq_one_letter_code
_entity_poly.pdbx_strand_id
1 'polypeptide(L)'
;MAWRLHALGSCALVLLVACSVADRSQEGHAQLSLHDKAAEILRMAREAAALIEDGHDHSLNLSEIASLQAKAGRFSDALATARQIEDASLRTSALRWVAEAQTQAGRFTDALATAREIEDAGLRAALHVDIAAAQAEAGQFSDAL
;
A
#
# COMPACT_ATOMS: atom_id res chain seq x y z
N MET A 1 35.40 -2.00 0.37
CA MET A 1 34.45 -1.02 0.95
C MET A 1 33.53 -0.45 -0.14
N ALA A 2 32.79 -1.31 -0.86
CA ALA A 2 32.01 -0.91 -2.04
C ALA A 2 30.48 -0.98 -1.86
N TRP A 3 30.00 -1.61 -0.78
CA TRP A 3 28.57 -1.89 -0.58
C TRP A 3 27.75 -0.70 -0.07
N ARG A 4 28.40 0.34 0.49
CA ARG A 4 27.71 1.50 1.07
C ARG A 4 27.23 2.54 0.05
N LEU A 5 27.69 2.47 -1.21
CA LEU A 5 27.27 3.39 -2.28
C LEU A 5 26.17 2.80 -3.18
N HIS A 6 26.00 1.48 -3.21
CA HIS A 6 24.95 0.83 -4.01
C HIS A 6 23.54 1.03 -3.41
N ALA A 7 23.40 0.99 -2.08
CA ALA A 7 22.12 1.21 -1.41
C ALA A 7 21.58 2.65 -1.57
N LEU A 8 22.48 3.65 -1.66
CA LEU A 8 22.10 5.06 -1.84
C LEU A 8 21.76 5.40 -3.30
N GLY A 9 22.30 4.67 -4.27
CA GLY A 9 22.01 4.85 -5.69
C GLY A 9 20.62 4.34 -6.11
N SER A 10 20.10 3.31 -5.42
CA SER A 10 18.84 2.66 -5.79
C SER A 10 17.60 3.33 -5.20
N CYS A 11 17.67 3.87 -3.97
CA CYS A 11 16.63 4.77 -3.45
C CYS A 11 16.47 6.03 -4.30
N ALA A 12 17.58 6.52 -4.88
CA ALA A 12 17.54 7.66 -5.78
C ALA A 12 16.76 7.35 -7.06
N LEU A 13 16.73 6.11 -7.55
CA LEU A 13 15.99 5.78 -8.78
C LEU A 13 14.47 5.88 -8.58
N VAL A 14 13.95 5.39 -7.44
CA VAL A 14 12.52 5.52 -7.09
C VAL A 14 12.15 7.00 -6.88
N LEU A 15 12.99 7.76 -6.18
CA LEU A 15 12.82 9.21 -6.00
C LEU A 15 12.96 10.00 -7.31
N LEU A 16 13.83 9.59 -8.23
CA LEU A 16 14.09 10.26 -9.51
C LEU A 16 13.00 9.95 -10.53
N VAL A 17 12.42 8.74 -10.50
CA VAL A 17 11.17 8.43 -11.22
C VAL A 17 10.01 9.26 -10.64
N ALA A 18 9.87 9.34 -9.32
CA ALA A 18 8.84 10.20 -8.69
C ALA A 18 9.04 11.70 -9.03
N CYS A 19 10.28 12.19 -9.06
CA CYS A 19 10.62 13.58 -9.36
C CYS A 19 10.44 13.93 -10.84
N SER A 20 10.80 13.03 -11.76
CA SER A 20 10.65 13.24 -13.21
C SER A 20 9.20 13.24 -13.71
N VAL A 21 8.25 12.75 -12.90
CA VAL A 21 6.80 12.81 -13.18
C VAL A 21 6.17 14.09 -12.63
N ALA A 22 6.69 14.64 -11.54
CA ALA A 22 6.27 15.93 -10.99
C ALA A 22 6.59 17.12 -11.94
N ASP A 23 7.65 17.01 -12.74
CA ASP A 23 8.04 18.02 -13.72
C ASP A 23 7.15 18.03 -14.98
N ARG A 24 6.50 16.90 -15.30
CA ARG A 24 5.67 16.72 -16.51
C ARG A 24 4.19 17.09 -16.35
N SER A 25 3.76 17.61 -15.18
CA SER A 25 2.33 17.78 -14.86
C SER A 25 1.78 19.21 -14.88
N GLN A 26 2.48 20.19 -15.46
CA GLN A 26 1.85 21.48 -15.79
C GLN A 26 1.15 21.38 -17.15
N GLU A 27 0.01 20.71 -17.22
CA GLU A 27 -1.04 21.00 -18.20
C GLU A 27 -2.33 20.31 -17.73
N GLY A 28 -3.33 21.13 -17.41
CA GLY A 28 -4.46 20.75 -16.58
C GLY A 28 -5.54 20.00 -17.35
N HIS A 29 -6.05 18.91 -16.78
CA HIS A 29 -7.43 18.44 -16.94
C HIS A 29 -7.84 17.61 -15.71
N ALA A 30 -9.05 17.88 -15.25
CA ALA A 30 -9.61 17.59 -13.92
C ALA A 30 -9.82 16.09 -13.63
N GLN A 31 -9.53 15.70 -12.37
CA GLN A 31 -9.87 14.46 -11.62
C GLN A 31 -9.69 13.08 -12.29
N LEU A 32 -10.13 12.87 -13.54
CA LEU A 32 -9.93 11.64 -14.31
C LEU A 32 -8.43 11.36 -14.58
N SER A 33 -7.62 12.40 -14.77
CA SER A 33 -6.16 12.28 -14.97
C SER A 33 -5.40 11.81 -13.71
N LEU A 34 -5.97 12.01 -12.51
CA LEU A 34 -5.28 11.67 -11.26
C LEU A 34 -5.23 10.15 -11.04
N HIS A 35 -6.32 9.46 -11.38
CA HIS A 35 -6.40 7.99 -11.31
C HIS A 35 -5.49 7.34 -12.36
N ASP A 36 -5.46 7.88 -13.59
CA ASP A 36 -4.58 7.38 -14.65
C ASP A 36 -3.09 7.62 -14.31
N LYS A 37 -2.75 8.78 -13.76
CA LYS A 37 -1.39 9.07 -13.26
C LYS A 37 -1.01 8.16 -12.09
N ALA A 38 -1.92 7.92 -11.16
CA ALA A 38 -1.68 7.00 -10.04
C ALA A 38 -1.48 5.56 -10.53
N ALA A 39 -2.25 5.12 -11.53
CA ALA A 39 -2.10 3.81 -12.14
C ALA A 39 -0.76 3.67 -12.88
N GLU A 40 -0.30 4.71 -13.57
CA GLU A 40 0.97 4.72 -14.28
C GLU A 40 2.17 4.75 -13.32
N ILE A 41 2.13 5.60 -12.28
CA ILE A 41 3.15 5.61 -11.21
C ILE A 41 3.26 4.25 -10.55
N LEU A 42 2.11 3.61 -10.30
CA LEU A 42 2.07 2.28 -9.72
C LEU A 42 2.63 1.20 -10.65
N ARG A 43 2.35 1.28 -11.95
CA ARG A 43 2.92 0.39 -12.97
C ARG A 43 4.44 0.50 -12.98
N MET A 44 4.96 1.72 -13.02
CA MET A 44 6.39 2.00 -13.03
C MET A 44 7.09 1.56 -11.74
N ALA A 45 6.47 1.80 -10.57
CA ALA A 45 7.00 1.34 -9.29
C ALA A 45 7.13 -0.20 -9.25
N ARG A 46 6.14 -0.92 -9.80
CA ARG A 46 6.17 -2.39 -9.88
C ARG A 46 7.25 -2.93 -10.80
N GLU A 47 7.45 -2.30 -11.96
CA GLU A 47 8.53 -2.65 -12.88
C GLU A 47 9.92 -2.37 -12.29
N ALA A 48 10.07 -1.27 -11.54
CA ALA A 48 11.31 -0.96 -10.83
C ALA A 48 11.60 -1.93 -9.69
N ALA A 49 10.58 -2.31 -8.90
CA ALA A 49 10.75 -3.29 -7.82
C ALA A 49 11.15 -4.68 -8.33
N ALA A 50 10.68 -5.08 -9.52
CA ALA A 50 11.04 -6.35 -10.15
C ALA A 50 12.50 -6.41 -10.63
N LEU A 51 13.20 -5.28 -10.72
CA LEU A 51 14.62 -5.21 -11.14
C LEU A 51 15.60 -5.28 -9.96
N ILE A 52 15.11 -5.30 -8.72
CA ILE A 52 15.94 -5.33 -7.51
C ILE A 52 16.05 -6.78 -7.04
N GLU A 53 17.25 -7.35 -7.21
CA GLU A 53 17.56 -8.77 -6.98
C GLU A 53 17.86 -9.12 -5.51
N ASP A 54 17.73 -8.16 -4.57
CA ASP A 54 18.03 -8.34 -3.14
C ASP A 54 16.75 -8.43 -2.29
N GLY A 55 16.55 -9.55 -1.58
CA GLY A 55 15.25 -9.98 -1.04
C GLY A 55 14.64 -9.04 0.01
N HIS A 56 15.47 -8.35 0.81
CA HIS A 56 14.97 -7.39 1.80
C HIS A 56 14.53 -6.07 1.15
N ASP A 57 15.33 -5.54 0.24
CA ASP A 57 14.99 -4.33 -0.53
C ASP A 57 13.78 -4.58 -1.44
N HIS A 58 13.67 -5.77 -2.02
CA HIS A 58 12.51 -6.19 -2.79
C HIS A 58 11.23 -6.24 -1.93
N SER A 59 11.31 -6.83 -0.73
CA SER A 59 10.19 -6.89 0.22
C SER A 59 9.73 -5.50 0.68
N LEU A 60 10.65 -4.57 0.91
CA LEU A 60 10.33 -3.18 1.26
C LEU A 60 9.58 -2.48 0.12
N ASN A 61 10.08 -2.60 -1.11
CA ASN A 61 9.42 -2.01 -2.29
C ASN A 61 8.01 -2.57 -2.50
N LEU A 62 7.83 -3.89 -2.37
CA LEU A 62 6.50 -4.50 -2.46
C LEU A 62 5.55 -4.00 -1.37
N SER A 63 6.05 -3.79 -0.15
CA SER A 63 5.25 -3.20 0.95
C SER A 63 4.78 -1.78 0.63
N GLU A 64 5.64 -0.96 0.03
CA GLU A 64 5.26 0.40 -0.41
C GLU A 64 4.24 0.37 -1.54
N ILE A 65 4.44 -0.51 -2.54
CA ILE A 65 3.50 -0.70 -3.67
C ILE A 65 2.12 -1.12 -3.15
N ALA A 66 2.06 -2.07 -2.22
CA ALA A 66 0.81 -2.51 -1.60
C ALA A 66 0.11 -1.35 -0.87
N SER A 67 0.87 -0.52 -0.13
CA SER A 67 0.34 0.68 0.53
C SER A 67 -0.28 1.67 -0.47
N LEU A 68 0.41 1.93 -1.58
CA LEU A 68 -0.07 2.83 -2.63
C LEU A 68 -1.33 2.28 -3.34
N GLN A 69 -1.36 0.98 -3.63
CA GLN A 69 -2.54 0.30 -4.18
C GLN A 69 -3.75 0.42 -3.25
N ALA A 70 -3.54 0.20 -1.95
CA ALA A 70 -4.59 0.31 -0.95
C ALA A 70 -5.16 1.74 -0.86
N LYS A 71 -4.28 2.75 -0.83
CA LYS A 71 -4.67 4.18 -0.85
C LYS A 71 -5.43 4.56 -2.12
N ALA A 72 -5.10 3.93 -3.25
CA ALA A 72 -5.81 4.12 -4.51
C ALA A 72 -7.14 3.33 -4.59
N GLY A 73 -7.53 2.60 -3.54
CA GLY A 73 -8.73 1.76 -3.52
C GLY A 73 -8.61 0.45 -4.30
N ARG A 74 -7.41 0.12 -4.80
CA ARG A 74 -7.09 -1.11 -5.55
C ARG A 74 -6.77 -2.26 -4.58
N PHE A 75 -7.72 -2.58 -3.70
CA PHE A 75 -7.49 -3.51 -2.59
C PHE A 75 -7.08 -4.92 -3.03
N SER A 76 -7.65 -5.43 -4.13
CA SER A 76 -7.29 -6.76 -4.65
C SER A 76 -5.83 -6.82 -5.11
N ASP A 77 -5.35 -5.77 -5.77
CA ASP A 77 -3.96 -5.68 -6.19
C ASP A 77 -3.03 -5.49 -4.99
N ALA A 78 -3.44 -4.68 -4.02
CA ALA A 78 -2.70 -4.47 -2.78
C ALA A 78 -2.48 -5.78 -2.01
N LEU A 79 -3.53 -6.60 -1.89
CA LEU A 79 -3.45 -7.93 -1.28
C LEU A 79 -2.52 -8.87 -2.05
N ALA A 80 -2.63 -8.89 -3.39
CA ALA A 80 -1.77 -9.72 -4.21
C ALA A 80 -0.29 -9.35 -4.03
N THR A 81 0.03 -8.05 -4.02
CA THR A 81 1.38 -7.55 -3.77
C THR A 81 1.84 -7.88 -2.34
N ALA A 82 1.00 -7.65 -1.33
CA ALA A 82 1.35 -7.95 0.07
C ALA A 82 1.71 -9.43 0.27
N ARG A 83 0.98 -10.35 -0.36
CA ARG A 83 1.24 -11.79 -0.29
C ARG A 83 2.52 -12.24 -1.00
N GLN A 84 3.07 -11.42 -1.89
CA GLN A 84 4.35 -11.68 -2.56
C GLN A 84 5.56 -11.32 -1.68
N ILE A 85 5.35 -10.60 -0.58
CA ILE A 85 6.43 -10.19 0.33
C ILE A 85 6.92 -11.41 1.11
N GLU A 86 8.22 -11.73 0.97
CA GLU A 86 8.85 -12.86 1.65
C GLU A 86 9.10 -12.57 3.14
N ASP A 87 9.57 -11.35 3.45
CA ASP A 87 9.78 -10.90 4.83
C ASP A 87 8.44 -10.83 5.58
N ALA A 88 8.30 -11.65 6.63
CA ALA A 88 7.04 -11.78 7.37
C ALA A 88 6.61 -10.50 8.09
N SER A 89 7.57 -9.68 8.55
CA SER A 89 7.29 -8.41 9.23
C SER A 89 6.76 -7.38 8.24
N LEU A 90 7.38 -7.30 7.05
CA LEU A 90 6.93 -6.42 5.97
C LEU A 90 5.60 -6.88 5.38
N ARG A 91 5.39 -8.20 5.21
CA ARG A 91 4.11 -8.76 4.78
C ARG A 91 3.00 -8.39 5.76
N THR A 92 3.24 -8.57 7.05
CA THR A 92 2.28 -8.18 8.11
C THR A 92 1.97 -6.68 8.08
N SER A 93 2.98 -5.84 7.90
CA SER A 93 2.80 -4.38 7.80
C SER A 93 1.98 -3.99 6.57
N ALA A 94 2.25 -4.60 5.42
CA ALA A 94 1.48 -4.37 4.20
C ALA A 94 0.01 -4.79 4.36
N LEU A 95 -0.25 -6.01 4.89
CA LEU A 95 -1.61 -6.49 5.14
C LEU A 95 -2.38 -5.58 6.11
N ARG A 96 -1.71 -5.09 7.16
CA ARG A 96 -2.28 -4.11 8.08
C ARG A 96 -2.72 -2.84 7.35
N TRP A 97 -1.87 -2.24 6.51
CA TRP A 97 -2.24 -1.04 5.75
C TRP A 97 -3.40 -1.26 4.80
N VAL A 98 -3.46 -2.44 4.15
CA VAL A 98 -4.60 -2.80 3.30
C VAL A 98 -5.89 -2.83 4.12
N ALA A 99 -5.88 -3.49 5.28
CA ALA A 99 -7.05 -3.58 6.13
C ALA A 99 -7.51 -2.21 6.67
N GLU A 100 -6.57 -1.37 7.12
CA GLU A 100 -6.86 0.00 7.56
C GLU A 100 -7.51 0.82 6.42
N ALA A 101 -6.97 0.72 5.20
CA ALA A 101 -7.54 1.41 4.04
C ALA A 101 -8.93 0.87 3.65
N GLN A 102 -9.17 -0.44 3.77
CA GLN A 102 -10.50 -1.05 3.57
C GLN A 102 -11.50 -0.52 4.61
N THR A 103 -11.10 -0.44 5.88
CA THR A 103 -11.91 0.14 6.97
C THR A 103 -12.28 1.58 6.68
N GLN A 104 -11.31 2.41 6.30
CA GLN A 104 -11.54 3.80 5.96
C GLN A 104 -12.49 3.99 4.76
N ALA A 105 -12.50 3.02 3.84
CA ALA A 105 -13.43 2.97 2.71
C ALA A 105 -14.79 2.34 3.05
N GLY A 106 -15.05 1.99 4.33
CA GLY A 106 -16.29 1.34 4.78
C GLY A 106 -16.42 -0.12 4.38
N ARG A 107 -15.37 -0.75 3.86
CA ARG A 107 -15.33 -2.16 3.44
C ARG A 107 -15.01 -3.08 4.62
N PHE A 108 -15.81 -2.99 5.69
CA PHE A 108 -15.53 -3.67 6.96
C PHE A 108 -15.38 -5.19 6.83
N THR A 109 -16.23 -5.84 6.02
CA THR A 109 -16.14 -7.29 5.77
C THR A 109 -14.79 -7.69 5.15
N ASP A 110 -14.30 -6.89 4.20
CA ASP A 110 -13.01 -7.14 3.54
C ASP A 110 -11.85 -6.85 4.49
N ALA A 111 -11.93 -5.78 5.28
CA ALA A 111 -10.95 -5.45 6.30
C ALA A 111 -10.80 -6.58 7.33
N LEU A 112 -11.92 -7.18 7.77
CA LEU A 112 -11.91 -8.35 8.66
C LEU A 112 -11.29 -9.59 8.01
N ALA A 113 -11.52 -9.81 6.72
CA ALA A 113 -10.90 -10.91 5.98
C ALA A 113 -9.39 -10.73 5.89
N THR A 114 -8.92 -9.53 5.54
CA THR A 114 -7.49 -9.19 5.49
C THR A 114 -6.83 -9.31 6.86
N ALA A 115 -7.48 -8.83 7.93
CA ALA A 115 -6.96 -8.95 9.29
C ALA A 115 -6.70 -10.40 9.72
N ARG A 116 -7.50 -11.35 9.22
CA ARG A 116 -7.31 -12.79 9.51
C ARG A 116 -6.05 -13.39 8.88
N GLU A 117 -5.51 -12.77 7.84
CA GLU A 117 -4.27 -13.21 7.19
C GLU A 117 -3.02 -12.80 7.98
N ILE A 118 -3.13 -11.85 8.92
CA ILE A 118 -2.03 -11.45 9.80
C ILE A 118 -1.79 -12.57 10.81
N GLU A 119 -0.58 -13.11 10.87
CA GLU A 119 -0.20 -14.20 11.78
C GLU A 119 -0.13 -13.72 13.23
N ASP A 120 0.43 -12.52 13.46
CA ASP A 120 0.55 -11.92 14.80
C ASP A 120 -0.82 -11.69 15.44
N ALA A 121 -1.07 -12.42 16.53
CA ALA A 121 -2.37 -12.39 17.20
C ALA A 121 -2.66 -11.05 17.89
N GLY A 122 -1.64 -10.34 18.37
CA GLY A 122 -1.79 -9.04 19.03
C GLY A 122 -2.18 -7.96 18.03
N LEU A 123 -1.48 -7.91 16.89
CA LEU A 123 -1.81 -7.01 15.79
C LEU A 123 -3.19 -7.33 15.20
N ARG A 124 -3.50 -8.61 14.99
CA ARG A 124 -4.83 -9.04 14.51
C ARG A 124 -5.94 -8.61 15.46
N ALA A 125 -5.75 -8.75 16.77
CA ALA A 125 -6.72 -8.33 17.77
C ALA A 125 -6.91 -6.80 17.79
N ALA A 126 -5.82 -6.03 17.75
CA ALA A 126 -5.87 -4.58 17.68
C ALA A 126 -6.65 -4.11 16.44
N LEU A 127 -6.32 -4.67 15.27
CA LEU A 127 -6.98 -4.33 14.02
C LEU A 127 -8.49 -4.68 14.03
N HIS A 128 -8.88 -5.78 14.67
CA HIS A 128 -10.30 -6.10 14.87
C HIS A 128 -11.04 -5.07 15.72
N VAL A 129 -10.41 -4.55 16.78
CA VAL A 129 -10.99 -3.48 17.61
C VAL A 129 -11.18 -2.22 16.78
N ASP A 130 -10.17 -1.83 16.01
CA ASP A 130 -10.22 -0.63 15.16
C ASP A 130 -11.33 -0.74 14.10
N ILE A 131 -11.45 -1.91 13.45
CA ILE A 131 -12.52 -2.18 12.48
C ILE A 131 -13.91 -2.09 13.13
N ALA A 132 -14.08 -2.68 14.31
CA ALA A 132 -15.36 -2.67 15.02
C ALA A 132 -15.75 -1.25 15.47
N ALA A 133 -14.78 -0.46 15.95
CA ALA A 133 -14.99 0.93 16.31
C ALA A 133 -15.44 1.77 15.11
N ALA A 134 -14.72 1.68 13.99
CA ALA A 134 -15.07 2.39 12.76
C ALA A 134 -16.44 1.97 12.21
N GLN A 135 -16.79 0.68 12.31
CA GLN A 135 -18.10 0.18 11.90
C GLN A 135 -19.23 0.73 12.78
N ALA A 136 -19.01 0.81 14.10
CA ALA A 136 -19.98 1.39 15.03
C ALA A 136 -20.20 2.89 14.76
N GLU A 137 -19.12 3.64 14.52
CA GLU A 137 -19.19 5.06 14.15
C GLU A 137 -19.99 5.24 12.84
N ALA A 138 -19.69 4.47 11.80
CA ALA A 138 -20.43 4.53 10.53
C ALA A 138 -21.93 4.17 10.68
N GLY A 139 -22.24 3.22 11.56
CA GLY A 139 -23.63 2.84 11.89
C GLY A 139 -24.38 3.95 12.62
N GLN A 140 -23.75 4.62 13.58
CA GLN A 140 -24.35 5.75 14.31
C GLN A 140 -24.72 6.92 13.37
N PHE A 141 -23.90 7.19 12.35
CA PHE A 141 -24.24 8.19 11.34
C PHE A 141 -25.41 7.77 10.44
N SER A 142 -25.61 6.47 10.24
CA SER A 142 -26.73 5.94 9.44
C SER A 142 -28.06 6.02 10.20
N ASP A 143 -28.03 5.82 11.52
CA ASP A 143 -29.22 5.87 12.39
C ASP A 143 -29.66 7.30 12.76
N ALA A 144 -28.81 8.30 12.52
CA ALA A 144 -29.06 9.71 12.87
C ALA A 144 -29.76 10.54 11.77
N LEU A 145 -30.08 9.94 10.62
CA LEU A 145 -30.74 10.56 9.46
C LEU A 145 -32.18 10.07 9.29
#